data_AF-A0A851VZL8-F1
#
_entry.id   AF-A0A851VZL8-F1
#
_cell.length_a   1.000
_cell.length_b   1.000
_cell.length_c   1.000
_cell.angle_alpha   90.00
_cell.angle_beta   90.00
_cell.angle_gamma   90.00
#
_symmetry.space_group_name_H-M   'P 1'
#
loop_
_entity.id
_entity.type
_entity.pdbx_description
1 polymer ?
#
loop_
_entity_poly.entity_id
_entity_poly.type
_entity_poly.pdbx_seq_one_letter_code
_entity_poly.pdbx_strand_id
1 'polypeptide(L)'
;VDKDALDAQVKERKIKEAVEKAEHERFAHDMKKNDKLMCLLEERQKNEIKDLNRALVEFQKNFQKPETRREFDLNDPQALKKDRPARVSDDDPRCTVSGMQKFMGEDLNHEQRMKFQKEQLREWSLQQQKDLKNALADQKLADDLYDKFRVELDRKIMEEQRKEEESRRAVCTATKNFNRIQAAELDHKNELEKAQKIKDDMDEITCLLRGDFLSENPNQAIGPWGKHNVLVNRWKGMNQEQLMAIREFQKEQALEKLRVREQERQRDAEWDRQRLQTARAQLLWERHQERQNQEQRRGLDVMNAVLSQEQKAK
;
A
#
# COMPACT_ATOMS: atom_id res chain seq x y z
N VAL A 1 -76.66 -199.66 12.58
CA VAL A 1 -76.07 -198.37 12.18
C VAL A 1 -75.54 -198.54 10.78
N ASP A 2 -76.08 -197.80 9.82
CA ASP A 2 -75.78 -197.90 8.39
C ASP A 2 -74.48 -197.15 8.07
N LYS A 3 -73.37 -197.89 8.02
CA LYS A 3 -72.00 -197.33 7.95
C LYS A 3 -71.68 -196.74 6.57
N ASP A 4 -72.24 -197.31 5.51
CA ASP A 4 -71.89 -196.92 4.13
C ASP A 4 -72.49 -195.54 3.76
N ALA A 5 -73.70 -195.24 4.23
CA ALA A 5 -74.34 -193.93 4.05
C ALA A 5 -73.62 -192.82 4.86
N LEU A 6 -73.14 -193.14 6.07
CA LEU A 6 -72.35 -192.23 6.90
C LEU A 6 -70.98 -191.94 6.28
N ASP A 7 -70.31 -192.95 5.72
CA ASP A 7 -69.03 -192.76 5.02
C ASP A 7 -69.17 -191.91 3.75
N ALA A 8 -70.31 -192.02 3.03
CA ALA A 8 -70.62 -191.15 1.89
C ALA A 8 -70.88 -189.69 2.33
N GLN A 9 -71.63 -189.46 3.41
CA GLN A 9 -71.84 -188.12 3.97
C GLN A 9 -70.55 -187.49 4.51
N VAL A 10 -69.67 -188.27 5.14
CA VAL A 10 -68.35 -187.81 5.59
C VAL A 10 -67.47 -187.45 4.39
N LYS A 11 -67.51 -188.21 3.29
CA LYS A 11 -66.80 -187.88 2.05
C LYS A 11 -67.33 -186.61 1.40
N GLU A 12 -68.65 -186.43 1.29
CA GLU A 12 -69.24 -185.21 0.72
C GLU A 12 -68.93 -183.97 1.57
N ARG A 13 -68.99 -184.09 2.91
CA ARG A 13 -68.61 -183.02 3.83
C ARG A 13 -67.13 -182.65 3.69
N LYS A 14 -66.24 -183.65 3.57
CA LYS A 14 -64.81 -183.40 3.31
C LYS A 14 -64.57 -182.72 1.95
N ILE A 15 -65.35 -183.05 0.93
CA ILE A 15 -65.28 -182.39 -0.38
C ILE A 15 -65.78 -180.94 -0.28
N LYS A 16 -66.91 -180.67 0.41
CA LYS A 16 -67.41 -179.31 0.66
C LYS A 16 -66.40 -178.47 1.46
N GLU A 17 -65.86 -179.00 2.55
CA GLU A 17 -64.82 -178.35 3.36
C GLU A 17 -63.55 -178.08 2.53
N ALA A 18 -63.16 -178.97 1.61
CA ALA A 18 -62.03 -178.75 0.71
C ALA A 18 -62.30 -177.67 -0.34
N VAL A 19 -63.52 -177.60 -0.89
CA VAL A 19 -63.93 -176.55 -1.84
C VAL A 19 -64.01 -175.19 -1.15
N GLU A 20 -64.64 -175.09 0.02
CA GLU A 20 -64.68 -173.86 0.82
C GLU A 20 -63.27 -173.40 1.19
N LYS A 21 -62.38 -174.33 1.58
CA LYS A 21 -60.97 -174.03 1.84
C LYS A 21 -60.26 -173.51 0.60
N ALA A 22 -60.49 -174.10 -0.57
CA ALA A 22 -59.91 -173.63 -1.84
C ALA A 22 -60.44 -172.24 -2.24
N GLU A 23 -61.72 -171.95 -2.01
CA GLU A 23 -62.29 -170.61 -2.21
C GLU A 23 -61.71 -169.59 -1.24
N HIS A 24 -61.58 -169.92 0.04
CA HIS A 24 -60.93 -169.08 1.04
C HIS A 24 -59.46 -168.81 0.68
N GLU A 25 -58.72 -169.82 0.21
CA GLU A 25 -57.35 -169.67 -0.25
C GLU A 25 -57.26 -168.77 -1.50
N ARG A 26 -58.21 -168.89 -2.44
CA ARG A 26 -58.32 -167.99 -3.60
C ARG A 26 -58.58 -166.55 -3.18
N PHE A 27 -59.56 -166.30 -2.29
CA PHE A 27 -59.85 -164.97 -1.78
C PHE A 27 -58.67 -164.39 -0.98
N ALA A 28 -57.99 -165.20 -0.16
CA ALA A 28 -56.80 -164.78 0.56
C ALA A 28 -55.65 -164.40 -0.40
N HIS A 29 -55.51 -165.12 -1.51
CA HIS A 29 -54.53 -164.81 -2.54
C HIS A 29 -54.88 -163.52 -3.31
N ASP A 30 -56.15 -163.30 -3.66
CA ASP A 30 -56.60 -162.06 -4.30
C ASP A 30 -56.49 -160.86 -3.35
N MET A 31 -56.73 -161.05 -2.05
CA MET A 31 -56.48 -160.02 -1.03
C MET A 31 -55.01 -159.64 -0.96
N LYS A 32 -54.10 -160.63 -0.91
CA LYS A 32 -52.63 -160.39 -0.96
C LYS A 32 -52.20 -159.66 -2.23
N LYS A 33 -52.82 -159.96 -3.38
CA LYS A 33 -52.57 -159.26 -4.64
C LYS A 33 -53.05 -157.81 -4.58
N ASN A 34 -54.26 -157.58 -4.07
CA ASN A 34 -54.82 -156.24 -3.92
C ASN A 34 -54.00 -155.39 -2.95
N ASP A 35 -53.59 -155.92 -1.79
CA ASP A 35 -52.72 -155.22 -0.84
C ASP A 35 -51.39 -154.83 -1.49
N LYS A 36 -50.78 -155.74 -2.26
CA LYS A 36 -49.55 -155.45 -3.00
C LYS A 36 -49.77 -154.36 -4.06
N LEU A 37 -50.89 -154.40 -4.77
CA LEU A 37 -51.25 -153.37 -5.75
C LEU A 37 -51.46 -152.00 -5.07
N MET A 38 -52.12 -151.97 -3.91
CA MET A 38 -52.33 -150.76 -3.13
C MET A 38 -51.01 -150.15 -2.66
N CYS A 39 -50.07 -150.96 -2.16
CA CYS A 39 -48.74 -150.48 -1.77
C CYS A 39 -47.99 -149.85 -2.97
N LEU A 40 -48.03 -150.49 -4.13
CA LEU A 40 -47.38 -149.95 -5.34
C LEU A 40 -48.02 -148.64 -5.83
N LEU A 41 -49.36 -148.54 -5.77
CA LEU A 41 -50.07 -147.30 -6.11
C LEU A 41 -49.76 -146.17 -5.12
N GLU A 42 -49.67 -146.48 -3.82
CA GLU A 42 -49.29 -145.51 -2.79
C GLU A 42 -47.84 -145.01 -2.99
N GLU A 43 -46.91 -145.91 -3.32
CA GLU A 43 -45.53 -145.54 -3.65
C GLU A 43 -45.45 -144.65 -4.91
N ARG A 44 -46.20 -144.98 -5.96
CA ARG A 44 -46.31 -144.14 -7.16
C ARG A 44 -46.84 -142.76 -6.80
N GLN A 45 -47.94 -142.68 -6.05
CA GLN A 45 -48.53 -141.40 -5.63
C GLN A 45 -47.56 -140.59 -4.78
N LYS A 46 -46.83 -141.21 -3.85
CA LYS A 46 -45.78 -140.55 -3.05
C LYS A 46 -44.68 -139.98 -3.93
N ASN A 47 -44.28 -140.69 -4.98
CA ASN A 47 -43.26 -140.21 -5.91
C ASN A 47 -43.77 -139.05 -6.78
N GLU A 48 -44.99 -139.13 -7.30
CA GLU A 48 -45.62 -138.03 -8.05
C GLU A 48 -45.74 -136.75 -7.22
N ILE A 49 -46.16 -136.86 -5.94
CA ILE A 49 -46.22 -135.73 -5.01
C ILE A 49 -44.81 -135.13 -4.78
N LYS A 50 -43.79 -135.98 -4.63
CA LYS A 50 -42.40 -135.52 -4.48
C LYS A 50 -41.91 -134.79 -5.72
N ASP A 51 -42.20 -135.29 -6.91
CA ASP A 51 -41.77 -134.69 -8.17
C ASP A 51 -42.49 -133.37 -8.43
N LEU A 52 -43.80 -133.29 -8.14
CA LEU A 52 -44.57 -132.05 -8.23
C LEU A 52 -44.05 -130.99 -7.25
N ASN A 53 -43.79 -131.37 -6.00
CA ASN A 53 -43.21 -130.45 -5.01
C ASN A 53 -41.81 -129.99 -5.43
N ARG A 54 -41.00 -130.86 -6.03
CA ARG A 54 -39.69 -130.49 -6.58
C ARG A 54 -39.83 -129.46 -7.69
N ALA A 55 -40.70 -129.71 -8.67
CA ALA A 55 -40.95 -128.77 -9.77
C ALA A 55 -41.48 -127.42 -9.27
N LEU A 56 -42.34 -127.42 -8.25
CA LEU A 56 -42.87 -126.20 -7.64
C LEU A 56 -41.75 -125.40 -6.95
N VAL A 57 -40.91 -126.06 -6.16
CA VAL A 57 -39.76 -125.40 -5.50
C VAL A 57 -38.77 -124.86 -6.53
N GLU A 58 -38.50 -125.61 -7.61
CA GLU A 58 -37.66 -125.15 -8.72
C GLU A 58 -38.26 -123.92 -9.41
N PHE A 59 -39.58 -123.92 -9.66
CA PHE A 59 -40.28 -122.78 -10.24
C PHE A 59 -40.21 -121.55 -9.33
N GLN A 60 -40.47 -121.70 -8.03
CA GLN A 60 -40.37 -120.61 -7.06
C GLN A 60 -38.95 -120.06 -6.98
N LYS A 61 -37.94 -120.93 -6.93
CA LYS A 61 -36.53 -120.55 -6.88
C LYS A 61 -36.08 -119.80 -8.13
N ASN A 62 -36.60 -120.18 -9.31
CA ASN A 62 -36.16 -119.61 -10.58
C ASN A 62 -36.93 -118.33 -10.94
N PHE A 63 -38.24 -118.28 -10.68
CA PHE A 63 -39.13 -117.24 -11.20
C PHE A 63 -39.81 -116.36 -10.13
N GLN A 64 -39.75 -116.73 -8.85
CA GLN A 64 -40.37 -115.97 -7.75
C GLN A 64 -39.33 -115.39 -6.78
N LYS A 65 -38.16 -115.02 -7.29
CA LYS A 65 -37.14 -114.36 -6.49
C LYS A 65 -37.63 -112.96 -6.06
N PRO A 66 -37.26 -112.48 -4.87
CA PRO A 66 -37.57 -111.11 -4.46
C PRO A 66 -37.04 -110.05 -5.43
N GLU A 67 -35.87 -110.31 -6.02
CA GLU A 67 -35.16 -109.45 -6.98
C GLU A 67 -35.93 -109.23 -8.29
N THR A 68 -36.78 -110.19 -8.68
CA THR A 68 -37.54 -110.13 -9.94
C THR A 68 -38.92 -109.49 -9.77
N ARG A 69 -39.23 -108.96 -8.58
CA ARG A 69 -40.47 -108.22 -8.32
C ARG A 69 -40.42 -106.86 -9.00
N ARG A 70 -41.60 -106.37 -9.41
CA ARG A 70 -41.73 -105.08 -10.10
C ARG A 70 -41.27 -103.90 -9.22
N GLU A 71 -41.54 -104.01 -7.92
CA GLU A 71 -41.25 -103.03 -6.87
C GLU A 71 -39.94 -103.30 -6.12
N PHE A 72 -39.06 -104.15 -6.66
CA PHE A 72 -37.80 -104.46 -5.99
C PHE A 72 -36.88 -103.24 -5.90
N ASP A 73 -36.90 -102.35 -6.89
CA ASP A 73 -36.17 -101.08 -6.88
C ASP A 73 -36.51 -100.19 -5.67
N LEU A 74 -37.77 -100.19 -5.25
CA LEU A 74 -38.24 -99.48 -4.05
C LEU A 74 -37.88 -100.20 -2.74
N ASN A 75 -37.82 -101.53 -2.76
CA ASN A 75 -37.60 -102.38 -1.58
C ASN A 75 -36.15 -102.90 -1.46
N ASP A 76 -35.26 -102.49 -2.36
CA ASP A 76 -33.86 -102.94 -2.37
C ASP A 76 -33.15 -102.46 -1.11
N PRO A 77 -32.64 -103.37 -0.25
CA PRO A 77 -31.89 -102.99 0.95
C PRO A 77 -30.66 -102.12 0.66
N GLN A 78 -30.16 -102.14 -0.58
CA GLN A 78 -29.00 -101.37 -1.02
C GLN A 78 -29.37 -100.13 -1.84
N ALA A 79 -30.65 -99.75 -1.95
CA ALA A 79 -31.10 -98.62 -2.76
C ALA A 79 -30.30 -97.33 -2.48
N LEU A 80 -30.13 -96.97 -1.20
CA LEU A 80 -29.38 -95.78 -0.78
C LEU A 80 -27.89 -95.79 -1.17
N LYS A 81 -27.29 -96.97 -1.38
CA LYS A 81 -25.90 -97.10 -1.81
C LYS A 81 -25.75 -96.99 -3.33
N LYS A 82 -26.80 -97.38 -4.07
CA LYS A 82 -26.84 -97.33 -5.54
C LYS A 82 -27.27 -95.95 -6.03
N ASP A 83 -28.03 -95.21 -5.22
CA ASP A 83 -28.51 -93.88 -5.55
C ASP A 83 -27.36 -92.85 -5.62
N ARG A 84 -27.54 -91.82 -6.44
CA ARG A 84 -26.55 -90.76 -6.63
C ARG A 84 -26.93 -89.55 -5.78
N PRO A 85 -25.96 -88.77 -5.29
CA PRO A 85 -26.24 -87.49 -4.67
C PRO A 85 -27.10 -86.58 -5.57
N ALA A 86 -27.98 -85.80 -4.94
CA ALA A 86 -28.90 -84.89 -5.62
C ALA A 86 -28.18 -83.81 -6.46
N ARG A 87 -26.96 -83.43 -6.06
CA ARG A 87 -26.02 -82.57 -6.81
C ARG A 87 -24.63 -83.18 -6.70
N VAL A 88 -23.99 -83.47 -7.84
CA VAL A 88 -22.65 -84.10 -7.89
C VAL A 88 -21.54 -83.06 -8.10
N SER A 89 -21.84 -82.00 -8.84
CA SER A 89 -20.94 -80.88 -9.13
C SER A 89 -21.76 -79.60 -9.28
N ASP A 90 -21.09 -78.45 -9.24
CA ASP A 90 -21.73 -77.16 -9.47
C ASP A 90 -22.26 -77.03 -10.89
N ASP A 91 -21.61 -77.69 -11.86
CA ASP A 91 -22.02 -77.71 -13.27
C ASP A 91 -22.79 -78.98 -13.66
N ASP A 92 -23.44 -79.65 -12.69
CA ASP A 92 -24.26 -80.83 -12.97
C ASP A 92 -25.47 -80.46 -13.85
N PRO A 93 -25.56 -80.99 -15.09
CA PRO A 93 -26.65 -80.62 -16.02
C PRO A 93 -28.02 -81.11 -15.57
N ARG A 94 -28.10 -82.02 -14.58
CA ARG A 94 -29.36 -82.50 -13.98
C ARG A 94 -29.97 -81.46 -13.03
N CYS A 95 -29.17 -80.56 -12.48
CA CYS A 95 -29.60 -79.51 -11.57
C CYS A 95 -30.21 -78.33 -12.33
N THR A 96 -31.41 -78.54 -12.87
CA THR A 96 -32.20 -77.49 -13.52
C THR A 96 -32.81 -76.54 -12.49
N VAL A 97 -33.33 -75.40 -12.96
CA VAL A 97 -33.94 -74.37 -12.10
C VAL A 97 -35.13 -74.91 -11.28
N SER A 98 -35.93 -75.83 -11.84
CA SER A 98 -37.08 -76.43 -11.14
C SER A 98 -36.67 -77.43 -10.05
N GLY A 99 -35.46 -77.99 -10.12
CA GLY A 99 -34.98 -78.98 -9.16
C GLY A 99 -34.57 -78.40 -7.80
N MET A 100 -34.44 -77.07 -7.68
CA MET A 100 -34.09 -76.34 -6.45
C MET A 100 -32.77 -76.81 -5.77
N GLN A 101 -31.89 -77.51 -6.49
CA GLN A 101 -30.59 -77.99 -5.97
C GLN A 101 -29.44 -76.98 -6.19
N LYS A 102 -29.63 -76.00 -7.09
CA LYS A 102 -28.65 -74.94 -7.40
C LYS A 102 -29.36 -73.59 -7.44
N PHE A 103 -28.84 -72.63 -6.70
CA PHE A 103 -29.38 -71.27 -6.67
C PHE A 103 -28.33 -70.29 -7.20
N MET A 104 -28.74 -69.40 -8.11
CA MET A 104 -27.83 -68.40 -8.70
C MET A 104 -27.37 -67.32 -7.70
N GLY A 105 -28.05 -67.18 -6.57
CA GLY A 105 -27.63 -66.28 -5.48
C GLY A 105 -26.51 -66.85 -4.59
N GLU A 106 -26.20 -68.13 -4.74
CA GLU A 106 -25.07 -68.77 -4.05
C GLU A 106 -23.75 -68.31 -4.69
N ASP A 107 -23.03 -67.41 -4.03
CA ASP A 107 -21.75 -66.88 -4.51
C ASP A 107 -20.58 -67.73 -4.00
N LEU A 108 -20.21 -68.75 -4.78
CA LEU A 108 -19.04 -69.59 -4.51
C LEU A 108 -17.72 -68.83 -4.61
N ASN A 109 -17.69 -67.71 -5.34
CA ASN A 109 -16.50 -66.89 -5.56
C ASN A 109 -16.41 -65.69 -4.61
N HIS A 110 -17.22 -65.67 -3.54
CA HIS A 110 -17.28 -64.56 -2.60
C HIS A 110 -15.90 -64.16 -2.06
N GLU A 111 -15.09 -65.14 -1.63
CA GLU A 111 -13.76 -64.87 -1.08
C GLU A 111 -12.82 -64.22 -2.10
N GLN A 112 -12.83 -64.71 -3.34
CA GLN A 112 -12.02 -64.15 -4.43
C GLN A 112 -12.47 -62.72 -4.76
N ARG A 113 -13.79 -62.50 -4.88
CA ARG A 113 -14.38 -61.16 -5.09
C ARG A 113 -13.98 -60.20 -3.98
N MET A 114 -14.07 -60.62 -2.72
CA MET A 114 -13.67 -59.81 -1.57
C MET A 114 -12.17 -59.51 -1.57
N LYS A 115 -11.33 -60.45 -1.99
CA LYS A 115 -9.88 -60.23 -2.13
C LYS A 115 -9.59 -59.14 -3.17
N PHE A 116 -10.17 -59.24 -4.37
CA PHE A 116 -10.00 -58.21 -5.41
C PHE A 116 -10.51 -56.84 -4.96
N GLN A 117 -11.66 -56.77 -4.29
CA GLN A 117 -12.19 -55.50 -3.77
C GLN A 117 -11.24 -54.87 -2.73
N LYS A 118 -10.67 -55.68 -1.83
CA LYS A 118 -9.68 -55.19 -0.84
C LYS A 118 -8.40 -54.70 -1.52
N GLU A 119 -7.92 -55.41 -2.54
CA GLU A 119 -6.76 -54.99 -3.33
C GLU A 119 -7.02 -53.66 -4.04
N GLN A 120 -8.16 -53.52 -4.72
CA GLN A 120 -8.57 -52.25 -5.36
C GLN A 120 -8.63 -51.10 -4.37
N LEU A 121 -9.28 -51.31 -3.22
CA LEU A 121 -9.41 -50.28 -2.19
C LEU A 121 -8.04 -49.88 -1.63
N ARG A 122 -7.13 -50.84 -1.44
CA ARG A 122 -5.76 -50.60 -1.00
C ARG A 122 -5.01 -49.73 -2.01
N GLU A 123 -5.04 -50.09 -3.30
CA GLU A 123 -4.35 -49.32 -4.34
C GLU A 123 -4.92 -47.90 -4.48
N TRP A 124 -6.24 -47.73 -4.43
CA TRP A 124 -6.86 -46.40 -4.42
C TRP A 124 -6.46 -45.57 -3.20
N SER A 125 -6.42 -46.17 -2.02
CA SER A 125 -6.01 -45.48 -0.80
C SER A 125 -4.55 -45.04 -0.86
N LEU A 126 -3.66 -45.89 -1.38
CA LEU A 126 -2.24 -45.56 -1.57
C LEU A 126 -2.06 -44.44 -2.59
N GLN A 127 -2.81 -44.47 -3.69
CA GLN A 127 -2.79 -43.42 -4.70
C GLN A 127 -3.25 -42.08 -4.11
N GLN A 128 -4.38 -42.06 -3.39
CA GLN A 128 -4.85 -40.84 -2.72
C GLN A 128 -3.86 -40.28 -1.70
N GLN A 129 -3.22 -41.16 -0.91
CA GLN A 129 -2.18 -40.72 0.04
C GLN A 129 -0.97 -40.13 -0.67
N LYS A 130 -0.56 -40.70 -1.80
CA LYS A 130 0.54 -40.17 -2.61
C LYS A 130 0.19 -38.80 -3.19
N ASP A 131 -1.00 -38.68 -3.77
CA ASP A 131 -1.47 -37.43 -4.37
C ASP A 131 -1.60 -36.32 -3.33
N LEU A 132 -2.12 -36.63 -2.13
CA LEU A 132 -2.18 -35.69 -1.02
C LEU A 132 -0.78 -35.27 -0.55
N LYS A 133 0.16 -36.21 -0.44
CA LYS A 133 1.56 -35.87 -0.09
C LYS A 133 2.21 -34.98 -1.13
N ASN A 134 1.99 -35.24 -2.41
CA ASN A 134 2.51 -34.42 -3.50
C ASN A 134 1.90 -33.02 -3.45
N ALA A 135 0.58 -32.90 -3.32
CA ALA A 135 -0.10 -31.61 -3.22
C ALA A 135 0.39 -30.78 -2.01
N LEU A 136 0.62 -31.42 -0.86
CA LEU A 136 1.22 -30.76 0.31
C LEU A 136 2.66 -30.33 0.07
N ALA A 137 3.46 -31.11 -0.66
CA ALA A 137 4.82 -30.74 -1.02
C ALA A 137 4.84 -29.54 -1.99
N ASP A 138 3.96 -29.55 -2.98
CA ASP A 138 3.80 -28.45 -3.95
C ASP A 138 3.33 -27.17 -3.25
N GLN A 139 2.38 -27.28 -2.32
CA GLN A 139 1.93 -26.15 -1.51
C GLN A 139 3.07 -25.57 -0.68
N LYS A 140 3.83 -26.41 0.03
CA LYS A 140 4.98 -25.95 0.82
C LYS A 140 6.04 -25.26 -0.04
N LEU A 141 6.32 -25.81 -1.23
CA LEU A 141 7.26 -25.20 -2.16
C LEU A 141 6.76 -23.83 -2.63
N ALA A 142 5.47 -23.70 -2.94
CA ALA A 142 4.86 -22.43 -3.32
C ALA A 142 4.92 -21.40 -2.18
N ASP A 143 4.61 -21.81 -0.95
CA ASP A 143 4.68 -20.97 0.25
C ASP A 143 6.13 -20.50 0.50
N ASP A 144 7.11 -21.42 0.43
CA ASP A 144 8.54 -21.09 0.58
C ASP A 144 9.03 -20.09 -0.48
N LEU A 145 8.57 -20.24 -1.73
CA LEU A 145 8.90 -19.32 -2.81
C LEU A 145 8.26 -17.94 -2.58
N TYR A 146 7.02 -17.92 -2.11
CA TYR A 146 6.32 -16.69 -1.76
C TYR A 146 7.00 -15.94 -0.60
N ASP A 147 7.41 -16.67 0.45
CA ASP A 147 8.13 -16.09 1.57
C ASP A 147 9.49 -15.50 1.14
N LYS A 148 10.25 -16.22 0.30
CA LYS A 148 11.49 -15.69 -0.29
C LYS A 148 11.23 -14.43 -1.11
N PHE A 149 10.21 -14.43 -1.95
CA PHE A 149 9.84 -13.26 -2.74
C PHE A 149 9.46 -12.07 -1.85
N ARG A 150 8.70 -12.30 -0.78
CA ARG A 150 8.34 -11.25 0.19
C ARG A 150 9.56 -10.64 0.85
N VAL A 151 10.50 -11.48 1.33
CA VAL A 151 11.74 -11.01 1.95
C VAL A 151 12.60 -10.21 0.97
N GLU A 152 12.70 -10.65 -0.29
CA GLU A 152 13.41 -9.89 -1.32
C GLU A 152 12.74 -8.54 -1.63
N LEU A 153 11.41 -8.50 -1.65
CA LEU A 153 10.66 -7.27 -1.86
C LEU A 153 10.89 -6.29 -0.72
N ASP A 154 10.80 -6.74 0.53
CA ASP A 154 11.08 -5.91 1.71
C ASP A 154 12.51 -5.38 1.69
N ARG A 155 13.49 -6.21 1.31
CA ARG A 155 14.89 -5.76 1.14
C ARG A 155 15.00 -4.65 0.10
N LYS A 156 14.36 -4.81 -1.06
CA LYS A 156 14.36 -3.78 -2.12
C LYS A 156 13.69 -2.49 -1.65
N ILE A 157 12.57 -2.58 -0.93
CA ILE A 157 11.90 -1.41 -0.36
C ILE A 157 12.83 -0.66 0.60
N MET A 158 13.51 -1.36 1.49
CA MET A 158 14.47 -0.77 2.43
C MET A 158 15.67 -0.10 1.72
N GLU A 159 16.20 -0.74 0.67
CA GLU A 159 17.25 -0.16 -0.15
C GLU A 159 16.79 1.12 -0.85
N GLU A 160 15.58 1.13 -1.40
CA GLU A 160 15.04 2.28 -2.11
C GLU A 160 14.72 3.45 -1.16
N GLN A 161 14.17 3.16 0.02
CA GLN A 161 14.00 4.15 1.08
C GLN A 161 15.32 4.78 1.50
N ARG A 162 16.39 3.98 1.66
CA ARG A 162 17.73 4.50 2.00
C ARG A 162 18.24 5.45 0.92
N LYS A 163 18.15 5.07 -0.35
CA LYS A 163 18.56 5.92 -1.48
C LYS A 163 17.75 7.21 -1.54
N GLU A 164 16.44 7.13 -1.28
CA GLU A 164 15.58 8.30 -1.25
C GLU A 164 15.98 9.25 -0.11
N GLU A 165 16.25 8.73 1.10
CA GLU A 165 16.75 9.54 2.21
C GLU A 165 18.09 10.20 1.90
N GLU A 166 19.03 9.45 1.33
CA GLU A 166 20.34 9.97 0.91
C GLU A 166 20.20 11.09 -0.13
N SER A 167 19.32 10.90 -1.12
CA SER A 167 18.99 11.90 -2.14
C SER A 167 18.37 13.15 -1.50
N ARG A 168 17.38 13.00 -0.62
CA ARG A 168 16.77 14.12 0.11
C ARG A 168 17.81 14.89 0.93
N ARG A 169 18.70 14.20 1.63
CA ARG A 169 19.81 14.82 2.38
C ARG A 169 20.74 15.59 1.44
N ALA A 170 21.14 14.99 0.31
CA ALA A 170 21.99 15.64 -0.68
C ALA A 170 21.33 16.93 -1.22
N VAL A 171 20.05 16.88 -1.60
CA VAL A 171 19.29 18.06 -2.04
C VAL A 171 19.23 19.13 -0.94
N CYS A 172 18.89 18.76 0.29
CA CYS A 172 18.86 19.71 1.41
C CYS A 172 20.23 20.37 1.65
N THR A 173 21.32 19.61 1.59
CA THR A 173 22.67 20.17 1.73
C THR A 173 23.03 21.11 0.58
N ALA A 174 22.67 20.76 -0.66
CA ALA A 174 22.90 21.61 -1.83
C ALA A 174 22.11 22.93 -1.72
N THR A 175 20.82 22.87 -1.36
CA THR A 175 19.99 24.06 -1.14
C THR A 175 20.52 24.93 0.00
N LYS A 176 20.95 24.33 1.11
CA LYS A 176 21.57 25.07 2.22
C LYS A 176 22.83 25.81 1.77
N ASN A 177 23.70 25.15 1.01
CA ASN A 177 24.92 25.75 0.50
C ASN A 177 24.61 26.89 -0.49
N PHE A 178 23.65 26.68 -1.39
CA PHE A 178 23.18 27.71 -2.31
C PHE A 178 22.65 28.95 -1.58
N ASN A 179 21.76 28.77 -0.60
CA ASN A 179 21.22 29.86 0.21
C ASN A 179 22.32 30.60 0.98
N ARG A 180 23.34 29.88 1.47
CA ARG A 180 24.49 30.49 2.15
C ARG A 180 25.32 31.35 1.20
N ILE A 181 25.58 30.87 -0.02
CA ILE A 181 26.28 31.64 -1.05
C ILE A 181 25.47 32.88 -1.42
N GLN A 182 24.17 32.72 -1.65
CA GLN A 182 23.27 33.83 -2.00
C GLN A 182 23.21 34.89 -0.90
N ALA A 183 23.20 34.49 0.38
CA ALA A 183 23.25 35.42 1.50
C ALA A 183 24.57 36.20 1.53
N ALA A 184 25.71 35.52 1.34
CA ALA A 184 27.02 36.17 1.28
C ALA A 184 27.15 37.13 0.08
N GLU A 185 26.62 36.76 -1.08
CA GLU A 185 26.55 37.65 -2.25
C GLU A 185 25.71 38.89 -1.98
N LEU A 186 24.56 38.74 -1.32
CA LEU A 186 23.69 39.84 -0.92
C LEU A 186 24.37 40.76 0.09
N ASP A 187 25.05 40.20 1.09
CA ASP A 187 25.80 40.96 2.09
C ASP A 187 26.93 41.77 1.43
N HIS A 188 27.72 41.15 0.55
CA HIS A 188 28.76 41.83 -0.21
C HIS A 188 28.19 42.95 -1.09
N LYS A 189 27.04 42.71 -1.75
CA LYS A 189 26.36 43.75 -2.55
C LYS A 189 25.91 44.92 -1.67
N ASN A 190 25.33 44.64 -0.50
CA ASN A 190 24.90 45.66 0.45
C ASN A 190 26.10 46.48 0.99
N GLU A 191 27.25 45.85 1.23
CA GLU A 191 28.49 46.54 1.63
C GLU A 191 28.97 47.48 0.52
N LEU A 192 28.99 47.02 -0.73
CA LEU A 192 29.33 47.86 -1.88
C LEU A 192 28.36 49.03 -2.04
N GLU A 193 27.05 48.80 -1.94
CA GLU A 193 26.04 49.86 -2.02
C GLU A 193 26.19 50.87 -0.87
N LYS A 194 26.49 50.42 0.36
CA LYS A 194 26.78 51.32 1.48
C LYS A 194 28.04 52.14 1.24
N ALA A 195 29.11 51.51 0.75
CA ALA A 195 30.36 52.21 0.44
C ALA A 195 30.17 53.25 -0.67
N GLN A 196 29.38 52.92 -1.71
CA GLN A 196 28.99 53.86 -2.75
C GLN A 196 28.18 55.03 -2.17
N LYS A 197 27.14 54.76 -1.37
CA LYS A 197 26.35 55.81 -0.72
C LYS A 197 27.21 56.73 0.13
N ILE A 198 28.11 56.19 0.96
CA ILE A 198 29.02 57.02 1.78
C ILE A 198 29.91 57.90 0.90
N LYS A 199 30.39 57.36 -0.22
CA LYS A 199 31.19 58.14 -1.17
C LYS A 199 30.35 59.24 -1.82
N ASP A 200 29.16 58.92 -2.30
CA ASP A 200 28.24 59.87 -2.92
C ASP A 200 27.82 60.98 -1.93
N ASP A 201 27.51 60.61 -0.68
CA ASP A 201 27.20 61.54 0.41
C ASP A 201 28.40 62.47 0.70
N MET A 202 29.63 61.93 0.72
CA MET A 202 30.84 62.72 0.91
C MET A 202 31.10 63.65 -0.27
N ASP A 203 30.91 63.18 -1.50
CA ASP A 203 31.03 63.96 -2.72
C ASP A 203 29.96 65.09 -2.74
N GLU A 204 28.74 64.84 -2.26
CA GLU A 204 27.71 65.86 -2.07
C GLU A 204 28.12 66.90 -1.03
N ILE A 205 28.55 66.47 0.15
CA ILE A 205 29.00 67.37 1.23
C ILE A 205 30.16 68.25 0.75
N THR A 206 31.16 67.67 0.08
CA THR A 206 32.31 68.43 -0.43
C THR A 206 31.90 69.41 -1.53
N CYS A 207 30.99 69.02 -2.42
CA CYS A 207 30.42 69.92 -3.43
C CYS A 207 29.64 71.07 -2.80
N LEU A 208 28.84 70.81 -1.76
CA LEU A 208 28.09 71.85 -1.04
C LEU A 208 29.03 72.80 -0.29
N LEU A 209 30.05 72.28 0.41
CA LEU A 209 31.03 73.07 1.14
C LEU A 209 31.87 73.96 0.21
N ARG A 210 32.26 73.44 -0.96
CA ARG A 210 32.97 74.22 -2.00
C ARG A 210 32.02 75.11 -2.79
N GLY A 211 30.72 74.83 -2.73
CA GLY A 211 29.68 75.58 -3.40
C GLY A 211 29.66 77.02 -2.94
N ASP A 212 29.50 77.93 -3.90
CA ASP A 212 29.62 79.37 -3.68
C ASP A 212 28.59 79.91 -2.65
N PHE A 213 27.51 79.17 -2.37
CA PHE A 213 26.49 79.54 -1.39
C PHE A 213 27.03 79.46 0.05
N LEU A 214 27.60 78.33 0.46
CA LEU A 214 28.13 78.13 1.81
C LEU A 214 29.48 78.83 2.02
N SER A 215 30.31 78.93 0.98
CA SER A 215 31.60 79.64 1.06
C SER A 215 31.46 81.17 0.97
N GLU A 216 30.22 81.66 0.86
CA GLU A 216 29.86 83.07 0.65
C GLU A 216 30.74 83.82 -0.36
N ASN A 217 31.07 83.18 -1.49
CA ASN A 217 32.04 83.71 -2.43
C ASN A 217 31.61 85.11 -2.95
N PRO A 218 32.40 86.19 -2.72
CA PRO A 218 32.03 87.54 -3.13
C PRO A 218 31.94 87.69 -4.65
N ASN A 219 32.56 86.78 -5.42
CA ASN A 219 32.49 86.77 -6.88
C ASN A 219 31.08 86.43 -7.41
N GLN A 220 30.18 85.85 -6.60
CA GLN A 220 28.78 85.63 -6.99
C GLN A 220 28.04 86.93 -7.33
N ALA A 221 28.51 88.06 -6.80
CA ALA A 221 27.92 89.36 -7.02
C ALA A 221 28.31 89.95 -8.38
N ILE A 222 29.31 89.39 -9.09
CA ILE A 222 29.76 89.87 -10.40
C ILE A 222 28.75 89.43 -11.46
N GLY A 223 28.13 90.40 -12.13
CA GLY A 223 27.19 90.14 -13.21
C GLY A 223 27.88 89.66 -14.49
N PRO A 224 27.11 89.10 -15.45
CA PRO A 224 27.65 88.63 -16.73
C PRO A 224 28.38 89.71 -17.54
N TRP A 225 28.05 90.99 -17.31
CA TRP A 225 28.62 92.15 -18.01
C TRP A 225 29.87 92.75 -17.33
N GLY A 226 30.50 92.02 -16.40
CA GLY A 226 31.81 92.37 -15.86
C GLY A 226 31.80 92.97 -14.45
N LYS A 227 33.01 93.23 -13.92
CA LYS A 227 33.28 93.54 -12.50
C LYS A 227 32.59 94.79 -11.96
N HIS A 228 32.17 95.71 -12.83
CA HIS A 228 31.50 96.95 -12.44
C HIS A 228 29.99 96.82 -12.27
N ASN A 229 29.37 95.76 -12.83
CA ASN A 229 27.94 95.53 -12.74
C ASN A 229 27.65 94.46 -11.70
N VAL A 230 27.19 94.89 -10.53
CA VAL A 230 26.90 94.00 -9.40
C VAL A 230 25.44 93.53 -9.46
N LEU A 231 25.21 92.24 -9.30
CA LEU A 231 23.87 91.67 -9.17
C LEU A 231 23.26 92.05 -7.82
N VAL A 232 22.19 92.85 -7.84
CA VAL A 232 21.53 93.41 -6.65
C VAL A 232 21.15 92.32 -5.62
N ASN A 233 20.60 91.20 -6.08
CA ASN A 233 20.13 90.12 -5.21
C ASN A 233 21.25 89.32 -4.54
N ARG A 234 22.50 89.48 -4.97
CA ARG A 234 23.66 88.69 -4.50
C ARG A 234 24.77 89.57 -3.91
N TRP A 235 24.49 90.84 -3.68
CA TRP A 235 25.45 91.78 -3.12
C TRP A 235 25.59 91.57 -1.60
N LYS A 236 26.83 91.28 -1.16
CA LYS A 236 27.19 91.01 0.25
C LYS A 236 28.08 92.08 0.88
N GLY A 237 27.90 93.35 0.50
CA GLY A 237 28.71 94.47 0.99
C GLY A 237 29.92 94.82 0.11
N MET A 238 30.67 95.83 0.53
CA MET A 238 31.85 96.33 -0.20
C MET A 238 33.08 95.46 0.09
N ASN A 239 33.99 95.35 -0.90
CA ASN A 239 35.25 94.64 -0.70
C ASN A 239 36.12 95.39 0.35
N GLN A 240 36.98 94.67 1.05
CA GLN A 240 37.88 95.24 2.05
C GLN A 240 38.76 96.34 1.45
N GLU A 241 39.24 96.16 0.22
CA GLU A 241 40.00 97.17 -0.53
C GLU A 241 39.20 98.45 -0.77
N GLN A 242 37.91 98.33 -1.10
CA GLN A 242 37.01 99.47 -1.31
C GLN A 242 36.73 100.22 0.00
N LEU A 243 36.51 99.48 1.09
CA LEU A 243 36.32 100.06 2.42
C LEU A 243 37.58 100.79 2.90
N MET A 244 38.78 100.25 2.61
CA MET A 244 40.04 100.92 2.93
C MET A 244 40.20 102.21 2.12
N ALA A 245 39.93 102.19 0.82
CA ALA A 245 39.98 103.39 -0.02
C ALA A 245 39.01 104.48 0.47
N ILE A 246 37.80 104.12 0.91
CA ILE A 246 36.86 105.08 1.51
C ILE A 246 37.41 105.67 2.81
N ARG A 247 38.00 104.85 3.69
CA ARG A 247 38.62 105.32 4.94
C ARG A 247 39.78 106.27 4.67
N GLU A 248 40.62 105.97 3.69
CA GLU A 248 41.71 106.84 3.26
C GLU A 248 41.16 108.18 2.75
N PHE A 249 40.16 108.14 1.86
CA PHE A 249 39.52 109.34 1.34
C PHE A 249 38.84 110.19 2.44
N GLN A 250 38.19 109.58 3.43
CA GLN A 250 37.62 110.29 4.58
C GLN A 250 38.70 110.97 5.43
N LYS A 251 39.86 110.33 5.59
CA LYS A 251 41.01 110.90 6.29
C LYS A 251 41.56 112.12 5.53
N GLU A 252 41.67 112.03 4.21
CA GLU A 252 42.05 113.16 3.35
C GLU A 252 41.04 114.31 3.45
N GLN A 253 39.74 114.03 3.42
CA GLN A 253 38.70 115.05 3.59
C GLN A 253 38.78 115.74 4.96
N ALA A 254 39.08 115.01 6.03
CA ALA A 254 39.26 115.59 7.36
C ALA A 254 40.46 116.55 7.41
N LEU A 255 41.58 116.17 6.76
CA LEU A 255 42.77 117.03 6.64
C LEU A 255 42.49 118.27 5.78
N GLU A 256 41.76 118.12 4.67
CA GLU A 256 41.40 119.24 3.80
C GLU A 256 40.46 120.22 4.51
N LYS A 257 39.47 119.71 5.26
CA LYS A 257 38.57 120.56 6.06
C LYS A 257 39.30 121.31 7.18
N LEU A 258 40.35 120.73 7.75
CA LEU A 258 41.25 121.41 8.70
C LEU A 258 42.00 122.55 8.02
N ARG A 259 42.55 122.33 6.81
CA ARG A 259 43.22 123.38 6.02
C ARG A 259 42.29 124.53 5.67
N VAL A 260 41.07 124.24 5.23
CA VAL A 260 40.07 125.28 4.90
C VAL A 260 39.73 126.13 6.13
N ARG A 261 39.51 125.53 7.31
CA ARG A 261 39.27 126.28 8.56
C ARG A 261 40.45 127.16 8.97
N GLU A 262 41.67 126.74 8.68
CA GLU A 262 42.87 127.52 8.96
C GLU A 262 43.00 128.71 8.00
N GLN A 263 42.67 128.53 6.73
CA GLN A 263 42.56 129.63 5.75
C GLN A 263 41.43 130.62 6.09
N GLU A 264 40.27 130.14 6.54
CA GLU A 264 39.17 130.99 7.01
C GLU A 264 39.59 131.83 8.23
N ARG A 265 40.26 131.22 9.22
CA ARG A 265 40.82 131.97 10.36
C ARG A 265 41.81 133.06 9.95
N GLN A 266 42.66 132.79 8.96
CA GLN A 266 43.59 133.79 8.43
C GLN A 266 42.85 134.94 7.73
N ARG A 267 41.83 134.63 6.90
CA ARG A 267 40.99 135.64 6.25
C ARG A 267 40.21 136.48 7.26
N ASP A 268 39.61 135.88 8.28
CA ASP A 268 38.87 136.62 9.31
C ASP A 268 39.80 137.55 10.10
N ALA A 269 41.02 137.12 10.42
CA ALA A 269 42.02 137.96 11.08
C ALA A 269 42.46 139.15 10.20
N GLU A 270 42.59 138.95 8.89
CA GLU A 270 42.88 140.03 7.93
C GLU A 270 41.71 141.02 7.81
N TRP A 271 40.47 140.52 7.77
CA TRP A 271 39.25 141.33 7.78
C TRP A 271 39.10 142.14 9.06
N ASP A 272 39.37 141.57 10.23
CA ASP A 272 39.35 142.29 11.50
C ASP A 272 40.43 143.37 11.58
N ARG A 273 41.63 143.08 11.05
CA ARG A 273 42.70 144.06 10.95
C ARG A 273 42.31 145.23 10.05
N GLN A 274 41.66 144.96 8.90
CA GLN A 274 41.13 146.01 8.04
C GLN A 274 40.03 146.82 8.74
N ARG A 275 39.05 146.16 9.39
CA ARG A 275 37.98 146.84 10.17
C ARG A 275 38.52 147.78 11.24
N LEU A 276 39.52 147.34 12.00
CA LEU A 276 40.16 148.17 13.03
C LEU A 276 40.88 149.38 12.44
N GLN A 277 41.51 149.24 11.26
CA GLN A 277 42.15 150.35 10.57
C GLN A 277 41.13 151.35 10.01
N THR A 278 40.03 150.90 9.40
CA THR A 278 38.95 151.79 8.93
C THR A 278 38.26 152.50 10.08
N ALA A 279 37.97 151.82 11.20
CA ALA A 279 37.39 152.45 12.39
C ALA A 279 38.31 153.53 12.97
N ARG A 280 39.63 153.30 13.02
CA ARG A 280 40.61 154.32 13.42
C ARG A 280 40.63 155.52 12.48
N ALA A 281 40.55 155.29 11.16
CA ALA A 281 40.52 156.37 10.17
C ALA A 281 39.23 157.21 10.27
N GLN A 282 38.07 156.57 10.48
CA GLN A 282 36.79 157.26 10.72
C GLN A 282 36.84 158.13 11.99
N LEU A 283 37.36 157.60 13.10
CA LEU A 283 37.53 158.36 14.35
C LEU A 283 38.46 159.57 14.19
N LEU A 284 39.51 159.46 13.38
CA LEU A 284 40.39 160.59 13.06
C LEU A 284 39.71 161.63 12.17
N TRP A 285 38.86 161.18 11.23
CA TRP A 285 38.09 162.04 10.34
C TRP A 285 36.99 162.81 11.10
N GLU A 286 36.25 162.15 12.00
CA GLU A 286 35.27 162.79 12.90
C GLU A 286 35.92 163.87 13.77
N ARG A 287 37.08 163.58 14.37
CA ARG A 287 37.84 164.57 15.16
C ARG A 287 38.37 165.75 14.33
N HIS A 288 38.53 165.59 13.03
CA HIS A 288 38.88 166.68 12.12
C HIS A 288 37.66 167.54 11.78
N GLN A 289 36.52 166.90 11.50
CA GLN A 289 35.23 167.55 11.28
C GLN A 289 34.78 168.37 12.49
N GLU A 290 34.91 167.85 13.72
CA GLU A 290 34.57 168.58 14.94
C GLU A 290 35.42 169.84 15.14
N ARG A 291 36.72 169.77 14.79
CA ARG A 291 37.61 170.95 14.83
C ARG A 291 37.22 172.01 13.81
N GLN A 292 36.91 171.61 12.58
CA GLN A 292 36.42 172.55 11.56
C GLN A 292 35.08 173.17 11.94
N ASN A 293 34.15 172.40 12.51
CA ASN A 293 32.87 172.93 12.98
C ASN A 293 33.03 173.92 14.14
N GLN A 294 34.00 173.72 15.05
CA GLN A 294 34.31 174.69 16.09
C GLN A 294 34.93 175.98 15.53
N GLU A 295 35.80 175.89 14.53
CA GLU A 295 36.37 177.07 13.85
C GLU A 295 35.30 177.86 13.09
N GLN A 296 34.39 177.18 12.38
CA GLN A 296 33.26 177.82 11.69
C GLN A 296 32.30 178.52 12.67
N ARG A 297 31.99 177.89 13.83
CA ARG A 297 31.16 178.52 14.88
C ARG A 297 31.81 179.77 15.46
N ARG A 298 33.12 179.74 15.75
CA ARG A 298 33.86 180.93 16.21
C ARG A 298 33.88 182.03 15.16
N GLY A 299 33.99 181.69 13.87
CA GLY A 299 33.91 182.64 12.77
C GLY A 299 32.53 183.33 12.69
N LEU A 300 31.45 182.56 12.83
CA LEU A 300 30.08 183.07 12.85
C LEU A 300 29.80 183.97 14.06
N ASP A 301 30.31 183.63 15.24
CA ASP A 301 30.14 184.44 16.46
C ASP A 301 30.84 185.81 16.34
N VAL A 302 32.03 185.86 15.73
CA VAL A 302 32.75 187.12 15.46
C VAL A 302 32.02 187.96 14.40
N MET A 303 31.50 187.33 13.34
CA MET A 303 30.72 188.04 12.31
C MET A 303 29.42 188.62 12.87
N ASN A 304 28.72 187.88 13.73
CA ASN A 304 27.50 188.35 14.41
C ASN A 304 27.79 189.51 15.37
N ALA A 305 28.94 189.52 16.04
CA ALA A 305 29.34 190.63 16.92
C ALA A 305 29.63 191.93 16.12
N VAL A 306 30.25 191.83 14.94
CA VAL A 306 30.49 192.97 14.04
C VAL A 306 29.19 193.50 13.44
N LEU A 307 28.31 192.60 12.96
CA LEU A 307 26.98 192.96 12.43
C LEU A 307 26.09 193.64 13.48
N SER A 308 26.18 193.23 14.75
CA SER A 308 25.45 193.86 15.85
C SER A 308 25.92 195.28 16.16
N GLN A 309 27.22 195.56 16.01
CA GLN A 309 27.76 196.92 16.17
C GLN A 309 27.38 197.82 14.99
N GLU A 310 27.36 197.30 13.76
CA GLU A 310 26.96 198.05 12.56
C GLU A 310 25.47 198.43 12.56
N GLN A 311 24.59 197.61 13.15
CA GLN A 311 23.16 197.93 13.25
C GLN A 311 22.82 198.98 14.32
N LYS A 312 23.74 199.34 15.22
CA LYS A 312 23.53 200.42 16.21
C LYS A 312 23.92 201.81 15.70
N ALA A 313 24.42 201.93 14.47
CA ALA A 313 24.89 203.19 13.88
C ALA A 313 24.10 203.64 12.62
N LYS A 314 22.82 203.25 12.50
CA LYS A 314 21.88 203.86 11.55
C LYS A 314 20.53 204.14 12.20
#